data_AF-A0AAW4NBB6-F1
#
_entry.id   AF-A0AAW4NBB6-F1
#
_cell.length_a   1.000
_cell.length_b   1.000
_cell.length_c   1.000
_cell.angle_alpha   90.00
_cell.angle_beta   90.00
_cell.angle_gamma   90.00
#
_symmetry.space_group_name_H-M   'P 1'
#
loop_
_entity.id
_entity.type
_entity.pdbx_description
1 polymer ?
#
loop_
_entity_poly.entity_id
_entity_poly.type
_entity_poly.pdbx_seq_one_letter_code
_entity_poly.pdbx_strand_id
1 'polypeptide(L)'
;MTETNVSLYKETLSNVEAFLKSLNFSFSQLICEGLVTVVNMISDYHEEGAALNPDILLISKDSFFQTLPCQHHIELCTEEINEKSFSMAVKMCAPLAENGWNMYLLLLDESHLQYGIVNVALTQMSVFLFNQVIETPQELAVCAYIRNIGNKVVELNSISNHCVIALNLNSYETKMEEELEKLANVILKDIAKDFPIKEASITYIKDMFIEALNHGHGNLIAVTDNIEQIKAEEHLRGGIFLSDKIDFIKLLFDNIQQKSDQTATTLNAFTQLAISMLNFDGITIFNSNGCVVGYHFIVDNSAVVDKTIVGGARTRAFEALTQTNGIIACLMKSQDGNIKYFEK
;
A
#
# COMPACT_ATOMS: atom_id res chain seq x y z
N MET A 1 -28.17 -28.09 22.38
CA MET A 1 -27.72 -26.70 22.18
C MET A 1 -26.35 -26.81 21.53
N THR A 2 -26.25 -26.55 20.23
CA THR A 2 -24.97 -26.55 19.51
C THR A 2 -24.33 -25.19 19.74
N GLU A 3 -23.25 -25.16 20.51
CA GLU A 3 -22.47 -23.96 20.77
C GLU A 3 -21.67 -23.63 19.50
N THR A 4 -22.03 -22.55 18.82
CA THR A 4 -21.30 -22.07 17.63
C THR A 4 -20.18 -21.16 18.11
N ASN A 5 -18.96 -21.70 18.17
CA ASN A 5 -17.76 -20.93 18.51
C ASN A 5 -17.12 -20.41 17.21
N VAL A 6 -17.28 -19.11 16.93
CA VAL A 6 -16.63 -18.42 15.80
C VAL A 6 -15.31 -17.85 16.32
N SER A 7 -14.20 -18.23 15.67
CA SER A 7 -12.85 -17.84 16.08
C SER A 7 -12.12 -17.29 14.87
N LEU A 8 -11.76 -15.99 14.93
CA LEU A 8 -10.92 -15.33 13.91
C LEU A 8 -9.61 -16.11 13.66
N TYR A 9 -9.05 -16.72 14.71
CA TYR A 9 -7.88 -17.58 14.60
C TYR A 9 -8.10 -18.76 13.63
N LYS A 10 -9.22 -19.49 13.77
CA LYS A 10 -9.50 -20.64 12.91
C LYS A 10 -9.70 -20.26 11.46
N GLU A 11 -10.36 -19.12 11.22
CA GLU A 11 -10.58 -18.59 9.87
C GLU A 11 -9.27 -18.10 9.24
N THR A 12 -8.46 -17.36 10.01
CA THR A 12 -7.12 -16.91 9.60
C THR A 12 -6.22 -18.10 9.27
N LEU A 13 -6.21 -19.12 10.12
CA LEU A 13 -5.43 -20.36 9.91
C LEU A 13 -5.85 -21.06 8.61
N SER A 14 -7.15 -21.19 8.35
CA SER A 14 -7.65 -21.79 7.11
C SER A 14 -7.25 -21.00 5.87
N ASN A 15 -7.28 -19.66 5.94
CA ASN A 15 -6.88 -18.80 4.84
C ASN A 15 -5.37 -18.85 4.56
N VAL A 16 -4.54 -18.82 5.61
CA VAL A 16 -3.09 -19.00 5.50
C VAL A 16 -2.74 -20.37 4.91
N GLU A 17 -3.41 -21.43 5.35
CA GLU A 17 -3.21 -22.78 4.80
C GLU A 17 -3.58 -22.85 3.31
N ALA A 18 -4.71 -22.27 2.91
CA ALA A 18 -5.12 -22.20 1.51
C ALA A 18 -4.13 -21.39 0.67
N PHE A 19 -3.62 -20.28 1.21
CA PHE A 19 -2.60 -19.45 0.57
C PHE A 19 -1.29 -20.23 0.37
N LEU A 20 -0.74 -20.88 1.40
CA LEU A 20 0.48 -21.68 1.26
C LEU A 20 0.33 -22.84 0.26
N LYS A 21 -0.82 -23.51 0.23
CA LYS A 21 -1.11 -24.55 -0.77
C LYS A 21 -1.02 -24.01 -2.20
N SER A 22 -1.51 -22.79 -2.43
CA SER A 22 -1.47 -22.17 -3.77
C SER A 22 -0.04 -21.83 -4.24
N LEU A 23 0.91 -21.70 -3.32
CA LEU A 23 2.31 -21.45 -3.62
C LEU A 23 3.11 -22.74 -3.90
N ASN A 24 2.52 -23.91 -3.69
CA ASN A 24 3.24 -25.20 -3.66
C ASN A 24 4.39 -25.23 -2.64
N PHE A 25 4.23 -24.56 -1.50
CA PHE A 25 5.17 -24.68 -0.38
C PHE A 25 5.01 -26.04 0.29
N SER A 26 6.12 -26.66 0.71
CA SER A 26 6.07 -27.69 1.75
C SER A 26 5.90 -26.99 3.09
N PHE A 27 4.84 -27.33 3.83
CA PHE A 27 4.56 -26.72 5.12
C PHE A 27 3.96 -27.72 6.10
N SER A 28 4.24 -27.50 7.38
CA SER A 28 3.66 -28.22 8.50
C SER A 28 2.58 -27.37 9.19
N GLN A 29 1.80 -28.01 10.07
CA GLN A 29 0.82 -27.29 10.90
C GLN A 29 1.49 -26.15 11.71
N LEU A 30 2.71 -26.40 12.22
CA LEU A 30 3.50 -25.39 12.95
C LEU A 30 3.85 -24.18 12.08
N ILE A 31 4.13 -24.37 10.78
CA ILE A 31 4.37 -23.26 9.85
C ILE A 31 3.11 -22.43 9.66
N CYS A 32 1.94 -23.07 9.48
CA CYS A 32 0.67 -22.35 9.36
C CYS A 32 0.38 -21.52 10.61
N GLU A 33 0.50 -22.11 11.80
CA GLU A 33 0.29 -21.43 13.08
C GLU A 33 1.31 -20.32 13.33
N GLY A 34 2.56 -20.55 12.90
CA GLY A 34 3.63 -19.57 12.88
C GLY A 34 3.29 -18.35 12.02
N LEU A 35 2.81 -18.55 10.79
CA LEU A 35 2.41 -17.46 9.91
C LEU A 35 1.14 -16.75 10.40
N VAL A 36 0.18 -17.44 11.01
CA VAL A 36 -0.94 -16.78 11.71
C VAL A 36 -0.41 -15.86 12.82
N THR A 37 0.62 -16.29 13.54
CA THR A 37 1.31 -15.45 14.54
C THR A 37 1.96 -14.22 13.91
N VAL A 38 2.65 -14.39 12.78
CA VAL A 38 3.21 -13.27 12.01
C VAL A 38 2.13 -12.27 11.61
N VAL A 39 1.07 -12.74 10.95
CA VAL A 39 -0.08 -11.92 10.52
C VAL A 39 -0.65 -11.13 11.68
N ASN A 40 -0.90 -11.80 12.81
CA ASN A 40 -1.42 -11.12 14.00
C ASN A 40 -0.44 -10.07 14.54
N MET A 41 0.85 -10.37 14.61
CA MET A 41 1.86 -9.44 15.14
C MET A 41 2.03 -8.22 14.26
N ILE A 42 2.22 -8.38 12.94
CA ILE A 42 2.49 -7.25 12.06
C ILE A 42 1.27 -6.35 11.84
N SER A 43 0.05 -6.86 12.08
CA SER A 43 -1.19 -6.09 11.93
C SER A 43 -1.25 -4.83 12.81
N ASP A 44 -0.51 -4.80 13.93
CA ASP A 44 -0.52 -3.72 14.91
C ASP A 44 0.80 -3.68 15.72
N TYR A 45 1.95 -3.95 15.06
CA TYR A 45 3.24 -4.09 15.75
C TYR A 45 3.77 -2.74 16.22
N HIS A 46 4.24 -2.68 17.47
CA HIS A 46 4.80 -1.47 18.07
C HIS A 46 6.04 -1.80 18.89
N GLU A 47 7.05 -0.94 18.80
CA GLU A 47 8.26 -0.96 19.64
C GLU A 47 8.48 0.43 20.22
N GLU A 48 8.71 0.50 21.54
CA GLU A 48 8.91 1.77 22.26
C GLU A 48 7.84 2.85 21.99
N GLY A 49 6.63 2.43 21.61
CA GLY A 49 5.51 3.31 21.29
C GLY A 49 5.45 3.79 19.83
N ALA A 50 6.45 3.46 19.00
CA ALA A 50 6.41 3.67 17.57
C ALA A 50 5.77 2.47 16.87
N ALA A 51 4.83 2.73 15.95
CA ALA A 51 4.27 1.71 15.08
C ALA A 51 5.32 1.31 14.03
N LEU A 52 5.53 0.01 13.86
CA LEU A 52 6.41 -0.53 12.83
C LEU A 52 5.58 -1.41 11.89
N ASN A 53 5.74 -1.20 10.59
CA ASN A 53 5.02 -1.94 9.55
C ASN A 53 6.03 -2.70 8.68
N PRO A 54 6.68 -3.75 9.20
CA PRO A 54 7.70 -4.46 8.44
C PRO A 54 7.05 -5.23 7.29
N ASP A 55 7.59 -5.02 6.10
CA ASP A 55 7.32 -5.88 4.96
C ASP A 55 8.10 -7.18 5.08
N ILE A 56 7.47 -8.28 4.66
CA ILE A 56 8.01 -9.63 4.80
C ILE A 56 8.04 -10.33 3.45
N LEU A 57 9.21 -10.86 3.12
CA LEU A 57 9.38 -11.77 2.01
C LEU A 57 9.41 -13.22 2.52
N LEU A 58 8.39 -14.01 2.18
CA LEU A 58 8.30 -15.44 2.47
C LEU A 58 8.86 -16.25 1.29
N ILE A 59 9.85 -17.08 1.56
CA ILE A 59 10.67 -17.78 0.55
C ILE A 59 10.80 -19.26 0.92
N SER A 60 10.92 -20.12 -0.08
CA SER A 60 11.16 -21.57 0.10
C SER A 60 12.55 -22.06 -0.32
N LYS A 61 13.31 -21.23 -1.06
CA LYS A 61 14.65 -21.57 -1.56
C LYS A 61 15.57 -20.36 -1.51
N ASP A 62 16.76 -20.56 -0.96
CA ASP A 62 17.82 -19.54 -0.89
C ASP A 62 18.24 -19.01 -2.27
N SER A 63 18.14 -19.84 -3.31
CA SER A 63 18.41 -19.43 -4.70
C SER A 63 17.56 -18.23 -5.16
N PHE A 64 16.46 -17.92 -4.48
CA PHE A 64 15.67 -16.71 -4.73
C PHE A 64 16.49 -15.43 -4.55
N PHE A 65 17.42 -15.35 -3.59
CA PHE A 65 18.21 -14.12 -3.41
C PHE A 65 19.10 -13.80 -4.63
N GLN A 66 19.43 -14.80 -5.44
CA GLN A 66 20.22 -14.60 -6.66
C GLN A 66 19.44 -13.89 -7.77
N THR A 67 18.11 -13.80 -7.64
CA THR A 67 17.22 -13.19 -8.63
C THR A 67 16.86 -11.76 -8.32
N LEU A 68 17.15 -11.33 -7.09
CA LEU A 68 16.80 -10.00 -6.64
C LEU A 68 17.84 -8.98 -7.15
N PRO A 69 17.38 -7.86 -7.74
CA PRO A 69 18.25 -6.74 -8.01
C PRO A 69 18.73 -6.15 -6.68
N CYS A 70 20.06 -5.97 -6.55
CA CYS A 70 20.79 -5.55 -5.35
C CYS A 70 20.94 -6.64 -4.27
N GLN A 71 22.17 -7.15 -4.11
CA GLN A 71 22.52 -8.32 -3.31
C GLN A 71 22.97 -7.96 -1.89
N HIS A 72 22.06 -7.61 -0.99
CA HIS A 72 22.40 -7.58 0.43
C HIS A 72 21.28 -8.21 1.25
N HIS A 73 21.49 -9.46 1.67
CA HIS A 73 20.73 -10.06 2.75
C HIS A 73 21.67 -10.37 3.92
N ILE A 74 21.13 -10.30 5.13
CA ILE A 74 21.85 -10.62 6.36
C ILE A 74 20.99 -11.66 7.08
N GLU A 75 21.53 -12.87 7.18
CA GLU A 75 20.98 -13.90 8.06
C GLU A 75 21.19 -13.50 9.52
N LEU A 76 20.11 -13.52 10.30
CA LEU A 76 20.16 -13.28 11.73
C LEU A 76 20.08 -14.57 12.53
N CYS A 77 19.29 -15.55 12.06
CA CYS A 77 19.12 -16.82 12.75
C CYS A 77 18.64 -17.91 11.79
N THR A 78 19.06 -19.15 12.09
CA THR A 78 18.51 -20.39 11.56
C THR A 78 18.22 -21.31 12.73
N GLU A 79 17.00 -21.83 12.81
CA GLU A 79 16.56 -22.67 13.93
C GLU A 79 15.52 -23.72 13.52
N GLU A 80 15.34 -24.73 14.38
CA GLU A 80 14.21 -25.66 14.29
C GLU A 80 12.93 -24.94 14.75
N ILE A 81 11.87 -25.11 13.96
CA ILE A 81 10.58 -24.46 14.14
C ILE A 81 9.94 -24.95 15.43
N ASN A 82 9.67 -24.01 16.31
CA ASN A 82 8.88 -24.19 17.52
C ASN A 82 7.81 -23.09 17.62
N GLU A 83 6.96 -23.18 18.63
CA GLU A 83 5.83 -22.26 18.86
C GLU A 83 6.24 -20.77 18.92
N LYS A 84 7.52 -20.46 19.18
CA LYS A 84 8.01 -19.07 19.31
C LYS A 84 8.82 -18.59 18.12
N SER A 85 9.28 -19.46 17.23
CA SER A 85 10.25 -19.12 16.17
C SER A 85 9.79 -17.93 15.32
N PHE A 86 8.55 -17.97 14.82
CA PHE A 86 7.99 -16.89 14.00
C PHE A 86 7.80 -15.59 14.78
N SER A 87 7.36 -15.66 16.04
CA SER A 87 7.24 -14.46 16.88
C SER A 87 8.60 -13.83 17.20
N MET A 88 9.64 -14.66 17.32
CA MET A 88 11.01 -14.20 17.53
C MET A 88 11.56 -13.56 16.25
N ALA A 89 11.32 -14.17 15.09
CA ALA A 89 11.69 -13.60 13.80
C ALA A 89 11.15 -12.17 13.64
N VAL A 90 9.86 -11.95 13.92
CA VAL A 90 9.27 -10.60 13.88
C VAL A 90 9.96 -9.66 14.86
N LYS A 91 10.17 -10.06 16.13
CA LYS A 91 10.81 -9.22 17.14
C LYS A 91 12.25 -8.82 16.79
N MET A 92 13.00 -9.75 16.22
CA MET A 92 14.41 -9.53 15.90
C MET A 92 14.58 -8.75 14.60
N CYS A 93 13.67 -8.90 13.63
CA CYS A 93 13.78 -8.28 12.31
C CYS A 93 13.00 -6.97 12.17
N ALA A 94 11.83 -6.83 12.80
CA ALA A 94 10.95 -5.67 12.59
C ALA A 94 11.63 -4.32 12.87
N PRO A 95 12.42 -4.13 13.95
CA PRO A 95 13.14 -2.88 14.19
C PRO A 95 14.22 -2.56 13.16
N LEU A 96 14.65 -3.56 12.38
CA LEU A 96 15.68 -3.43 11.34
C LEU A 96 15.08 -3.26 9.95
N ALA A 97 13.77 -3.50 9.79
CA ALA A 97 13.06 -3.45 8.52
C ALA A 97 12.60 -2.01 8.19
N GLU A 98 13.56 -1.08 8.17
CA GLU A 98 13.35 0.32 7.80
C GLU A 98 14.35 0.76 6.73
N ASN A 99 14.13 1.92 6.11
CA ASN A 99 15.07 2.54 5.17
C ASN A 99 15.47 1.62 3.98
N GLY A 100 14.50 0.89 3.44
CA GLY A 100 14.70 -0.03 2.31
C GLY A 100 15.16 -1.44 2.71
N TRP A 101 15.30 -1.72 4.00
CA TRP A 101 15.43 -3.08 4.51
C TRP A 101 14.06 -3.68 4.81
N ASN A 102 13.92 -4.97 4.55
CA ASN A 102 12.69 -5.72 4.76
C ASN A 102 13.03 -7.03 5.46
N MET A 103 12.08 -7.62 6.15
CA MET A 103 12.24 -8.95 6.73
C MET A 103 12.16 -10.01 5.64
N TYR A 104 12.89 -11.11 5.80
CA TYR A 104 12.59 -12.35 5.08
C TYR A 104 12.42 -13.51 6.04
N LEU A 105 11.56 -14.45 5.63
CA LEU A 105 11.37 -15.77 6.24
C LEU A 105 11.66 -16.81 5.17
N LEU A 106 12.72 -17.58 5.36
CA LEU A 106 13.12 -18.68 4.48
C LEU A 106 12.76 -20.01 5.15
N LEU A 107 11.78 -20.71 4.58
CA LEU A 107 11.40 -22.06 4.98
C LEU A 107 12.34 -23.05 4.27
N LEU A 108 13.37 -23.50 4.98
CA LEU A 108 14.36 -24.45 4.45
C LEU A 108 13.74 -25.83 4.20
N ASP A 109 12.86 -26.23 5.12
CA ASP A 109 12.02 -27.43 5.05
C ASP A 109 10.79 -27.26 5.97
N GLU A 110 10.06 -28.34 6.25
CA GLU A 110 8.85 -28.32 7.11
C GLU A 110 9.14 -28.09 8.61
N SER A 111 10.42 -28.09 8.99
CA SER A 111 10.93 -28.06 10.38
C SER A 111 12.00 -27.00 10.64
N HIS A 112 12.60 -26.37 9.63
CA HIS A 112 13.65 -25.36 9.80
C HIS A 112 13.25 -24.02 9.19
N LEU A 113 13.40 -22.98 10.01
CA LEU A 113 13.18 -21.58 9.64
C LEU A 113 14.51 -20.84 9.70
N GLN A 114 14.83 -20.14 8.63
CA GLN A 114 15.86 -19.11 8.59
C GLN A 114 15.19 -17.75 8.44
N TYR A 115 15.65 -16.74 9.19
CA TYR A 115 15.13 -15.38 9.07
C TYR A 115 16.24 -14.34 9.15
N GLY A 116 15.95 -13.18 8.58
CA GLY A 116 16.87 -12.07 8.57
C GLY A 116 16.29 -10.86 7.86
N ILE A 117 17.18 -9.98 7.42
CA ILE A 117 16.83 -8.77 6.68
C ILE A 117 17.41 -8.79 5.27
N VAL A 118 16.68 -8.20 4.33
CA VAL A 118 17.09 -8.06 2.94
C VAL A 118 16.89 -6.62 2.48
N ASN A 119 17.93 -6.03 1.89
CA ASN A 119 17.86 -4.75 1.23
C ASN A 119 17.45 -4.98 -0.21
N VAL A 120 16.15 -5.00 -0.41
CA VAL A 120 15.54 -4.96 -1.72
C VAL A 120 14.64 -3.75 -1.67
N ALA A 121 14.57 -2.98 -2.75
CA ALA A 121 13.58 -1.91 -2.89
C ALA A 121 12.17 -2.51 -3.04
N LEU A 122 11.70 -3.25 -2.02
CA LEU A 122 10.37 -3.87 -1.93
C LEU A 122 9.30 -2.80 -1.74
N THR A 123 9.68 -1.65 -1.20
CA THR A 123 8.84 -0.43 -1.11
C THR A 123 8.50 0.18 -2.47
N GLN A 124 9.01 -0.39 -3.57
CA GLN A 124 8.58 -0.01 -4.92
C GLN A 124 7.37 -0.87 -5.35
N MET A 125 6.31 -0.82 -4.54
CA MET A 125 4.91 -1.04 -4.92
C MET A 125 4.56 -2.43 -5.48
N SER A 126 4.45 -3.38 -4.55
CA SER A 126 3.58 -4.58 -4.40
C SER A 126 3.16 -5.45 -5.58
N VAL A 127 3.12 -4.96 -6.82
CA VAL A 127 2.70 -5.74 -7.99
C VAL A 127 3.60 -5.47 -9.20
N PHE A 128 4.11 -4.24 -9.36
CA PHE A 128 4.87 -3.89 -10.56
C PHE A 128 6.28 -4.47 -10.59
N LEU A 129 7.00 -4.45 -9.47
CA LEU A 129 8.34 -5.06 -9.41
C LEU A 129 8.31 -6.56 -9.20
N PHE A 130 7.30 -7.10 -8.52
CA PHE A 130 7.07 -8.55 -8.55
C PHE A 130 6.92 -9.04 -9.99
N ASN A 131 6.28 -8.23 -10.84
CA ASN A 131 6.16 -8.46 -12.28
C ASN A 131 7.41 -8.09 -13.10
N GLN A 132 8.25 -7.14 -12.68
CA GLN A 132 9.52 -6.80 -13.36
C GLN A 132 10.65 -7.78 -13.04
N VAL A 133 10.60 -8.47 -11.90
CA VAL A 133 11.41 -9.67 -11.62
C VAL A 133 11.00 -10.83 -12.55
N ILE A 134 9.89 -10.75 -13.29
CA ILE A 134 9.42 -11.75 -14.28
C ILE A 134 10.11 -11.55 -15.65
N GLU A 135 11.44 -11.50 -15.65
CA GLU A 135 12.22 -12.20 -16.69
C GLU A 135 13.01 -13.36 -16.09
N THR A 136 12.73 -13.72 -14.83
CA THR A 136 13.32 -14.91 -14.22
C THR A 136 12.47 -16.15 -14.54
N PRO A 137 13.08 -17.31 -14.86
CA PRO A 137 12.36 -18.51 -15.32
C PRO A 137 11.28 -18.97 -14.34
N GLN A 138 10.26 -19.66 -14.85
CA GLN A 138 9.13 -20.25 -14.11
C GLN A 138 9.50 -21.11 -12.88
N GLU A 139 10.78 -21.44 -12.68
CA GLU A 139 11.29 -22.17 -11.51
C GLU A 139 11.37 -21.33 -10.22
N LEU A 140 11.05 -20.02 -10.28
CA LEU A 140 11.11 -19.06 -9.16
C LEU A 140 9.75 -18.66 -8.59
N ALA A 141 8.70 -19.35 -8.99
CA ALA A 141 7.29 -19.10 -8.68
C ALA A 141 6.87 -19.36 -7.21
N VAL A 142 7.82 -19.40 -6.26
CA VAL A 142 7.59 -19.93 -4.90
C VAL A 142 8.06 -18.91 -3.84
N CYS A 143 7.58 -17.68 -3.98
CA CYS A 143 7.73 -16.61 -2.98
C CYS A 143 6.39 -15.90 -2.77
N ALA A 144 6.23 -15.32 -1.58
CA ALA A 144 5.10 -14.49 -1.22
C ALA A 144 5.58 -13.25 -0.47
N TYR A 145 4.79 -12.20 -0.57
CA TYR A 145 5.00 -10.93 0.08
C TYR A 145 3.88 -10.71 1.08
N ILE A 146 4.24 -10.39 2.33
CA ILE A 146 3.29 -10.19 3.42
C ILE A 146 3.52 -8.78 3.97
N ARG A 147 2.47 -7.97 4.04
CA ARG A 147 2.56 -6.60 4.56
C ARG A 147 1.31 -6.18 5.31
N ASN A 148 1.48 -5.26 6.25
CA ASN A 148 0.37 -4.56 6.88
C ASN A 148 -0.13 -3.45 5.95
N ILE A 149 -1.41 -3.50 5.57
CA ILE A 149 -2.06 -2.48 4.74
C ILE A 149 -3.01 -1.57 5.54
N GLY A 150 -2.75 -1.44 6.84
CA GLY A 150 -3.42 -0.52 7.77
C GLY A 150 -4.58 -1.15 8.52
N ASN A 151 -5.01 -0.52 9.63
CA ASN A 151 -6.21 -0.89 10.38
C ASN A 151 -6.33 -2.38 10.76
N LYS A 152 -5.22 -3.01 11.16
CA LYS A 152 -5.15 -4.45 11.50
C LYS A 152 -5.47 -5.38 10.32
N VAL A 153 -5.02 -4.99 9.14
CA VAL A 153 -5.20 -5.73 7.90
C VAL A 153 -3.86 -6.15 7.37
N VAL A 154 -3.74 -7.42 7.04
CA VAL A 154 -2.54 -7.97 6.45
C VAL A 154 -2.85 -8.54 5.08
N GLU A 155 -2.08 -8.09 4.10
CA GLU A 155 -2.10 -8.62 2.74
C GLU A 155 -1.02 -9.68 2.59
N LEU A 156 -1.39 -10.82 2.01
CA LEU A 156 -0.51 -11.89 1.56
C LEU A 156 -0.64 -11.97 0.03
N ASN A 157 0.42 -11.61 -0.67
CA ASN A 157 0.43 -11.53 -2.12
C ASN A 157 1.49 -12.45 -2.73
N SER A 158 1.19 -13.06 -3.87
CA SER A 158 2.13 -13.83 -4.68
C SER A 158 1.81 -13.65 -6.16
N ILE A 159 2.60 -14.27 -7.05
CA ILE A 159 2.34 -14.23 -8.50
C ILE A 159 0.99 -14.84 -8.84
N SER A 160 0.57 -15.88 -8.11
CA SER A 160 -0.58 -16.71 -8.45
C SER A 160 -1.78 -16.50 -7.55
N ASN A 161 -1.62 -15.82 -6.41
CA ASN A 161 -2.67 -15.70 -5.43
C ASN A 161 -2.57 -14.42 -4.59
N HIS A 162 -3.72 -13.92 -4.16
CA HIS A 162 -3.86 -12.73 -3.33
C HIS A 162 -4.85 -13.05 -2.20
N CYS A 163 -4.45 -12.77 -0.97
CA CYS A 163 -5.26 -13.01 0.22
C CYS A 163 -5.15 -11.81 1.16
N VAL A 164 -6.29 -11.28 1.57
CA VAL A 164 -6.36 -10.18 2.54
C VAL A 164 -7.00 -10.70 3.82
N ILE A 165 -6.34 -10.48 4.94
CA ILE A 165 -6.79 -10.92 6.26
C ILE A 165 -7.05 -9.68 7.11
N ALA A 166 -8.33 -9.42 7.36
CA ALA A 166 -8.80 -8.39 8.28
C ALA A 166 -8.94 -8.96 9.69
N LEU A 167 -8.17 -8.44 10.65
CA LEU A 167 -8.28 -8.77 12.07
C LEU A 167 -9.14 -7.76 12.85
N ASN A 168 -9.85 -6.91 12.12
CA ASN A 168 -10.81 -5.95 12.64
C ASN A 168 -12.25 -6.44 12.32
N LEU A 169 -13.25 -5.89 13.02
CA LEU A 169 -14.67 -6.21 12.77
C LEU A 169 -15.36 -5.18 11.86
N ASN A 170 -14.59 -4.37 11.14
CA ASN A 170 -15.11 -3.28 10.34
C ASN A 170 -15.20 -3.72 8.88
N SER A 171 -16.32 -3.45 8.21
CA SER A 171 -16.43 -3.58 6.75
C SER A 171 -15.69 -2.47 5.99
N TYR A 172 -14.65 -1.90 6.61
CA TYR A 172 -13.99 -0.68 6.20
C TYR A 172 -13.13 -0.89 4.95
N GLU A 173 -12.45 -2.03 4.84
CA GLU A 173 -11.55 -2.33 3.73
C GLU A 173 -12.26 -2.40 2.40
N THR A 174 -13.40 -3.11 2.32
CA THR A 174 -14.18 -3.20 1.08
C THR A 174 -14.58 -1.82 0.58
N LYS A 175 -14.99 -0.93 1.49
CA LYS A 175 -15.33 0.44 1.12
C LYS A 175 -14.10 1.25 0.71
N MET A 176 -12.99 1.12 1.41
CA MET A 176 -11.76 1.85 1.08
C MET A 176 -11.23 1.46 -0.30
N GLU A 177 -11.16 0.17 -0.60
CA GLU A 177 -10.71 -0.34 -1.88
C GLU A 177 -11.61 0.15 -3.03
N GLU A 178 -12.94 0.05 -2.88
CA GLU A 178 -13.90 0.54 -3.86
C GLU A 178 -13.75 2.03 -4.14
N GLU A 179 -13.61 2.87 -3.10
CA GLU A 179 -13.48 4.32 -3.29
C GLU A 179 -12.11 4.70 -3.90
N LEU A 180 -11.04 3.99 -3.54
CA LEU A 180 -9.72 4.19 -4.14
C LEU A 180 -9.69 3.79 -5.61
N GLU A 181 -10.40 2.72 -5.97
CA GLU A 181 -10.51 2.30 -7.35
C GLU A 181 -11.27 3.33 -8.19
N LYS A 182 -12.37 3.88 -7.69
CA LYS A 182 -13.07 4.99 -8.36
C LYS A 182 -12.16 6.20 -8.54
N LEU A 183 -11.44 6.61 -7.48
CA LEU A 183 -10.52 7.74 -7.54
C LEU A 183 -9.39 7.52 -8.57
N ALA A 184 -8.75 6.35 -8.55
CA ALA A 184 -7.69 6.00 -9.49
C ALA A 184 -8.20 6.01 -10.95
N ASN A 185 -9.41 5.51 -11.19
CA ASN A 185 -10.04 5.56 -12.50
C ASN A 185 -10.31 6.99 -12.98
N VAL A 186 -10.73 7.91 -12.11
CA VAL A 186 -10.92 9.32 -12.48
C VAL A 186 -9.59 10.00 -12.77
N ILE A 187 -8.55 9.74 -11.96
CA ILE A 187 -7.20 10.26 -12.16
C ILE A 187 -6.58 9.79 -13.48
N LEU A 188 -7.05 8.66 -14.03
CA LEU A 188 -6.54 8.07 -15.28
C LEU A 188 -7.58 8.08 -16.41
N LYS A 189 -8.62 8.89 -16.28
CA LYS A 189 -9.75 8.93 -17.22
C LYS A 189 -9.32 9.34 -18.63
N ASP A 190 -8.41 10.31 -18.74
CA ASP A 190 -7.97 10.86 -20.02
C ASP A 190 -6.82 10.06 -20.66
N ILE A 191 -6.27 9.07 -19.94
CA ILE A 191 -5.34 8.09 -20.52
C ILE A 191 -6.11 7.16 -21.46
N ALA A 192 -5.63 7.01 -22.69
CA ALA A 192 -6.26 6.17 -23.71
C ALA A 192 -6.52 4.74 -23.20
N LYS A 193 -7.69 4.17 -23.52
CA LYS A 193 -8.10 2.85 -23.01
C LYS A 193 -7.16 1.71 -23.45
N ASP A 194 -6.54 1.86 -24.61
CA ASP A 194 -5.58 0.93 -25.21
C ASP A 194 -4.13 1.26 -24.85
N PHE A 195 -3.89 2.21 -23.94
CA PHE A 195 -2.54 2.52 -23.49
C PHE A 195 -1.92 1.29 -22.80
N PRO A 196 -0.72 0.82 -23.22
CA PRO A 196 -0.19 -0.49 -22.83
C PRO A 196 -0.07 -0.75 -21.33
N ILE A 197 0.02 0.31 -20.53
CA ILE A 197 0.21 0.24 -19.08
C ILE A 197 -0.96 0.89 -18.31
N LYS A 198 -2.16 0.95 -18.87
CA LYS A 198 -3.29 1.61 -18.18
C LYS A 198 -3.69 0.87 -16.89
N GLU A 199 -4.02 -0.42 -16.99
CA GLU A 199 -4.39 -1.25 -15.83
C GLU A 199 -3.29 -1.27 -14.77
N ALA A 200 -2.06 -1.43 -15.27
CA ALA A 200 -0.83 -1.29 -14.51
C ALA A 200 -0.76 -0.01 -13.68
N SER A 201 -1.10 1.12 -14.31
CA SER A 201 -1.08 2.43 -13.67
C SER A 201 -2.21 2.61 -12.66
N ILE A 202 -3.38 2.01 -12.89
CA ILE A 202 -4.50 2.02 -11.92
C ILE A 202 -4.05 1.35 -10.62
N THR A 203 -3.50 0.13 -10.72
CA THR A 203 -2.96 -0.60 -9.56
C THR A 203 -1.89 0.21 -8.85
N TYR A 204 -0.95 0.79 -9.61
CA TYR A 204 0.12 1.62 -9.06
C TYR A 204 -0.42 2.81 -8.26
N ILE A 205 -1.33 3.60 -8.84
CA ILE A 205 -1.91 4.76 -8.16
C ILE A 205 -2.71 4.32 -6.91
N LYS A 206 -3.44 3.21 -6.96
CA LYS A 206 -4.11 2.63 -5.78
C LYS A 206 -3.11 2.32 -4.67
N ASP A 207 -2.03 1.61 -4.98
CA ASP A 207 -0.99 1.21 -4.02
C ASP A 207 -0.35 2.44 -3.35
N MET A 208 -0.02 3.47 -4.13
CA MET A 208 0.51 4.73 -3.60
C MET A 208 -0.47 5.40 -2.62
N PHE A 209 -1.77 5.38 -2.92
CA PHE A 209 -2.77 5.93 -1.99
C PHE A 209 -2.94 5.07 -0.74
N ILE A 210 -2.93 3.74 -0.85
CA ILE A 210 -2.97 2.85 0.31
C ILE A 210 -1.80 3.16 1.24
N GLU A 211 -0.57 3.24 0.69
CA GLU A 211 0.63 3.57 1.45
C GLU A 211 0.50 4.94 2.14
N ALA A 212 0.06 5.97 1.42
CA ALA A 212 -0.17 7.29 2.02
C ALA A 212 -1.22 7.27 3.13
N LEU A 213 -2.37 6.64 2.88
CA LEU A 213 -3.51 6.59 3.79
C LEU A 213 -3.24 5.80 5.07
N ASN A 214 -2.31 4.85 5.03
CA ASN A 214 -1.90 4.05 6.19
C ASN A 214 -0.97 4.80 7.13
N HIS A 215 -0.10 5.66 6.60
CA HIS A 215 0.86 6.44 7.39
C HIS A 215 0.31 7.82 7.81
N GLY A 216 -0.75 8.30 7.16
CA GLY A 216 -1.29 9.65 7.37
C GLY A 216 -2.29 9.79 8.53
N HIS A 217 -2.29 10.95 9.19
CA HIS A 217 -3.32 11.35 10.18
C HIS A 217 -4.65 11.81 9.55
N GLY A 218 -4.88 11.45 8.28
CA GLY A 218 -6.05 11.78 7.46
C GLY A 218 -5.71 12.64 6.25
N ASN A 219 -6.21 12.26 5.08
CA ASN A 219 -5.81 12.78 3.77
C ASN A 219 -7.02 13.39 3.05
N LEU A 220 -6.77 14.43 2.25
CA LEU A 220 -7.72 15.03 1.33
C LEU A 220 -7.11 15.06 -0.07
N ILE A 221 -7.81 14.45 -1.01
CA ILE A 221 -7.38 14.34 -2.40
C ILE A 221 -8.47 14.95 -3.27
N ALA A 222 -8.08 15.76 -4.25
CA ALA A 222 -8.98 16.36 -5.22
C ALA A 222 -8.46 16.13 -6.64
N VAL A 223 -9.36 15.99 -7.61
CA VAL A 223 -9.02 15.83 -9.03
C VAL A 223 -9.60 17.00 -9.82
N THR A 224 -8.78 17.65 -10.65
CA THR A 224 -9.19 18.75 -11.53
C THR A 224 -8.31 18.82 -12.77
N ASP A 225 -8.94 19.12 -13.91
CA ASP A 225 -8.25 19.46 -15.16
C ASP A 225 -8.24 20.96 -15.45
N ASN A 226 -8.98 21.75 -14.66
CA ASN A 226 -9.13 23.19 -14.86
C ASN A 226 -8.48 24.00 -13.74
N ILE A 227 -7.15 23.94 -13.68
CA ILE A 227 -6.34 24.64 -12.68
C ILE A 227 -6.62 26.16 -12.69
N GLU A 228 -6.82 26.75 -13.87
CA GLU A 228 -7.06 28.20 -13.98
C GLU A 228 -8.41 28.61 -13.39
N GLN A 229 -9.45 27.78 -13.53
CA GLN A 229 -10.71 28.01 -12.84
C GLN A 229 -10.57 27.88 -11.32
N ILE A 230 -9.85 26.87 -10.84
CA ILE A 230 -9.60 26.69 -9.40
C ILE A 230 -8.85 27.90 -8.82
N LYS A 231 -7.87 28.44 -9.55
CA LYS A 231 -7.16 29.66 -9.17
C LYS A 231 -8.09 30.88 -9.15
N ALA A 232 -8.94 31.03 -10.17
CA ALA A 232 -9.83 32.18 -10.31
C ALA A 232 -10.93 32.22 -9.23
N GLU A 233 -11.37 31.07 -8.73
CA GLU A 233 -12.40 30.98 -7.69
C GLU A 233 -11.86 31.29 -6.29
N GLU A 234 -10.54 31.24 -6.09
CA GLU A 234 -9.87 31.51 -4.80
C GLU A 234 -10.40 30.68 -3.60
N HIS A 235 -11.16 29.61 -3.87
CA HIS A 235 -11.70 28.69 -2.86
C HIS A 235 -10.60 27.83 -2.23
N LEU A 236 -9.52 27.55 -2.96
CA LEU A 236 -8.34 26.86 -2.46
C LEU A 236 -7.20 27.86 -2.23
N ARG A 237 -6.72 27.95 -0.99
CA ARG A 237 -5.71 28.92 -0.55
C ARG A 237 -4.53 28.25 0.14
N GLY A 238 -3.41 28.97 0.24
CA GLY A 238 -2.22 28.54 0.98
C GLY A 238 -1.38 27.43 0.34
N GLY A 239 -1.94 26.70 -0.62
CA GLY A 239 -1.24 25.62 -1.32
C GLY A 239 -0.34 26.10 -2.44
N ILE A 240 0.42 25.15 -2.97
CA ILE A 240 1.41 25.36 -4.03
C ILE A 240 0.96 24.57 -5.26
N PHE A 241 0.77 25.28 -6.37
CA PHE A 241 0.71 24.66 -7.69
C PHE A 241 2.13 24.38 -8.16
N LEU A 242 2.39 23.16 -8.63
CA LEU A 242 3.70 22.81 -9.16
C LEU A 242 3.92 23.48 -10.53
N SER A 243 5.10 24.05 -10.73
CA SER A 243 5.50 24.57 -12.05
C SER A 243 5.63 23.43 -13.05
N ASP A 244 6.21 22.33 -12.61
CA ASP A 244 6.33 21.07 -13.34
C ASP A 244 5.51 20.00 -12.62
N LYS A 245 4.52 19.46 -13.32
CA LYS A 245 3.64 18.42 -12.78
C LYS A 245 4.44 17.12 -12.61
N ILE A 246 4.13 16.35 -11.56
CA ILE A 246 4.69 15.01 -11.40
C ILE A 246 3.84 14.05 -12.22
N ASP A 247 4.34 13.61 -13.37
CA ASP A 247 3.64 12.72 -14.30
C ASP A 247 3.98 11.26 -14.01
N PHE A 248 3.11 10.59 -13.24
CA PHE A 248 3.32 9.19 -12.88
C PHE A 248 3.21 8.24 -14.07
N ILE A 249 2.41 8.57 -15.07
CA ILE A 249 2.25 7.71 -16.25
C ILE A 249 3.53 7.68 -17.06
N LYS A 250 4.17 8.83 -17.23
CA LYS A 250 5.48 8.90 -17.86
C LYS A 250 6.54 8.15 -17.03
N LEU A 251 6.62 8.40 -15.72
CA LEU A 251 7.60 7.75 -14.86
C LEU A 251 7.47 6.22 -14.86
N LEU A 252 6.24 5.72 -14.83
CA LEU A 252 5.94 4.28 -14.92
C LEU A 252 6.35 3.70 -16.26
N PHE A 253 5.95 4.38 -17.34
CA PHE A 253 6.27 3.95 -18.69
C PHE A 253 7.78 3.88 -18.92
N ASP A 254 8.52 4.92 -18.52
CA ASP A 254 9.98 4.98 -18.62
C ASP A 254 10.63 3.85 -17.83
N ASN A 255 10.15 3.56 -16.62
CA ASN A 255 10.67 2.48 -15.80
C ASN A 255 10.43 1.09 -16.43
N ILE A 256 9.23 0.85 -16.96
CA ILE A 256 8.88 -0.42 -17.61
C ILE A 256 9.70 -0.63 -18.90
N GLN A 257 9.91 0.42 -19.68
CA GLN A 257 10.64 0.34 -20.95
C GLN A 257 12.15 0.17 -20.75
N GLN A 258 12.74 0.91 -19.81
CA GLN A 258 14.20 0.94 -19.65
C GLN A 258 14.72 -0.08 -18.65
N LYS A 259 13.93 -0.46 -17.64
CA LYS A 259 14.29 -1.41 -16.58
C LYS A 259 15.69 -1.14 -15.98
N SER A 260 15.99 0.14 -15.73
CA SER A 260 17.29 0.57 -15.21
C SER A 260 17.21 0.99 -13.75
N ASP A 261 18.32 0.89 -13.01
CA ASP A 261 18.40 1.38 -11.63
C ASP A 261 18.04 2.87 -11.54
N GLN A 262 18.41 3.65 -12.56
CA GLN A 262 18.11 5.08 -12.61
C GLN A 262 16.61 5.36 -12.70
N THR A 263 15.89 4.65 -13.57
CA THR A 263 14.43 4.83 -13.73
C THR A 263 13.67 4.32 -12.51
N ALA A 264 14.12 3.22 -11.90
CA ALA A 264 13.54 2.68 -10.69
C ALA A 264 13.73 3.65 -9.50
N THR A 265 14.95 4.17 -9.33
CA THR A 265 15.29 5.17 -8.30
C THR A 265 14.48 6.45 -8.49
N THR A 266 14.33 6.92 -9.73
CA THR A 266 13.58 8.13 -10.04
C THR A 266 12.09 7.97 -9.75
N LEU A 267 11.49 6.87 -10.20
CA LEU A 267 10.08 6.54 -9.91
C LEU A 267 9.85 6.51 -8.39
N ASN A 268 10.69 5.80 -7.66
CA ASN A 268 10.60 5.71 -6.20
C ASN A 268 10.71 7.07 -5.51
N ALA A 269 11.66 7.91 -5.93
CA ALA A 269 11.84 9.23 -5.35
C ALA A 269 10.58 10.11 -5.51
N PHE A 270 9.95 10.09 -6.68
CA PHE A 270 8.73 10.85 -6.94
C PHE A 270 7.50 10.27 -6.23
N THR A 271 7.43 8.95 -6.08
CA THR A 271 6.37 8.29 -5.29
C THR A 271 6.46 8.66 -3.82
N GLN A 272 7.64 8.55 -3.22
CA GLN A 272 7.85 8.93 -1.81
C GLN A 272 7.60 10.42 -1.59
N LEU A 273 7.92 11.28 -2.56
CA LEU A 273 7.55 12.68 -2.55
C LEU A 273 6.03 12.89 -2.60
N ALA A 274 5.32 12.18 -3.47
CA ALA A 274 3.86 12.29 -3.56
C ALA A 274 3.15 11.76 -2.30
N ILE A 275 3.63 10.66 -1.71
CA ILE A 275 3.17 10.17 -0.41
C ILE A 275 3.37 11.24 0.67
N SER A 276 4.53 11.91 0.67
CA SER A 276 4.80 13.02 1.58
C SER A 276 3.87 14.21 1.34
N MET A 277 3.55 14.54 0.08
CA MET A 277 2.57 15.58 -0.27
C MET A 277 1.16 15.21 0.20
N LEU A 278 0.75 13.96 0.01
CA LEU A 278 -0.54 13.42 0.45
C LEU A 278 -0.69 13.45 1.97
N ASN A 279 0.40 13.23 2.71
CA ASN A 279 0.44 13.25 4.17
C ASN A 279 0.75 14.62 4.76
N PHE A 280 1.02 15.62 3.92
CA PHE A 280 1.09 17.01 4.34
C PHE A 280 -0.30 17.52 4.71
N ASP A 281 -0.39 18.49 5.63
CA ASP A 281 -1.68 19.06 6.01
C ASP A 281 -2.35 19.74 4.80
N GLY A 282 -3.67 19.61 4.65
CA GLY A 282 -4.42 20.16 3.51
C GLY A 282 -4.69 19.17 2.37
N ILE A 283 -4.91 19.72 1.18
CA ILE A 283 -5.43 19.01 0.00
C ILE A 283 -4.32 18.84 -1.05
N THR A 284 -4.17 17.61 -1.54
CA THR A 284 -3.35 17.29 -2.72
C THR A 284 -4.22 17.20 -3.96
N ILE A 285 -3.78 17.84 -5.05
CA ILE A 285 -4.51 17.94 -6.30
C ILE A 285 -3.86 17.08 -7.38
N PHE A 286 -4.66 16.21 -7.98
CA PHE A 286 -4.34 15.45 -9.18
C PHE A 286 -5.13 15.98 -10.38
N ASN A 287 -4.71 15.60 -11.59
CA ASN A 287 -5.51 15.76 -12.80
C ASN A 287 -5.93 14.38 -13.36
N SER A 288 -6.73 14.35 -14.44
CA SER A 288 -7.21 13.11 -15.07
C SER A 288 -6.21 12.43 -16.00
N ASN A 289 -4.97 12.94 -16.05
CA ASN A 289 -3.84 12.37 -16.80
C ASN A 289 -2.80 11.73 -15.88
N GLY A 290 -3.14 11.41 -14.63
CA GLY A 290 -2.23 10.75 -13.69
C GLY A 290 -1.14 11.64 -13.11
N CYS A 291 -1.31 12.96 -13.12
CA CYS A 291 -0.30 13.88 -12.62
C CYS A 291 -0.68 14.51 -11.27
N VAL A 292 0.31 14.69 -10.39
CA VAL A 292 0.17 15.62 -9.25
C VAL A 292 0.42 17.03 -9.76
N VAL A 293 -0.51 17.94 -9.47
CA VAL A 293 -0.46 19.33 -9.97
C VAL A 293 -0.31 20.36 -8.86
N GLY A 294 -0.52 19.97 -7.60
CA GLY A 294 -0.30 20.84 -6.46
C GLY A 294 -0.64 20.17 -5.13
N TYR A 295 -0.24 20.79 -4.02
CA TYR A 295 -0.42 20.26 -2.68
C TYR A 295 -0.55 21.37 -1.63
N HIS A 296 -0.91 20.99 -0.40
CA HIS A 296 -1.08 21.88 0.76
C HIS A 296 -2.19 22.93 0.60
N PHE A 297 -3.23 22.66 -0.19
CA PHE A 297 -4.34 23.60 -0.29
C PHE A 297 -5.28 23.50 0.91
N ILE A 298 -5.77 24.64 1.37
CA ILE A 298 -6.81 24.75 2.38
C ILE A 298 -8.03 25.36 1.72
N VAL A 299 -9.19 24.75 1.94
CA VAL A 299 -10.43 25.29 1.42
C VAL A 299 -11.02 26.36 2.33
N ASP A 300 -11.50 27.45 1.73
CA ASP A 300 -12.20 28.49 2.46
C ASP A 300 -13.63 28.02 2.82
N ASN A 301 -13.80 27.57 4.06
CA ASN A 301 -15.09 27.10 4.56
C ASN A 301 -16.13 28.22 4.71
N SER A 302 -15.77 29.50 4.56
CA SER A 302 -16.72 30.62 4.62
C SER A 302 -17.58 30.75 3.36
N ALA A 303 -17.18 30.12 2.25
CA ALA A 303 -17.89 30.16 0.98
C ALA A 303 -19.06 29.15 0.87
N VAL A 304 -19.23 28.24 1.85
CA VAL A 304 -20.28 27.21 1.80
C VAL A 304 -21.57 27.73 2.45
N VAL A 305 -22.52 28.14 1.60
CA VAL A 305 -23.69 28.95 2.03
C VAL A 305 -24.85 28.15 2.63
N ASP A 306 -25.02 26.84 2.39
CA ASP A 306 -26.37 26.25 2.53
C ASP A 306 -26.53 24.94 3.33
N LYS A 307 -25.51 24.47 4.04
CA LYS A 307 -25.69 23.36 5.00
C LYS A 307 -24.89 23.63 6.27
N THR A 308 -25.52 23.45 7.44
CA THR A 308 -24.79 23.24 8.68
C THR A 308 -23.89 22.01 8.50
N ILE A 309 -22.64 22.22 8.07
CA ILE A 309 -21.69 21.13 7.92
C ILE A 309 -21.28 20.70 9.33
N VAL A 310 -21.85 19.60 9.80
CA VAL A 310 -21.49 18.96 11.05
C VAL A 310 -20.33 18.01 10.79
N GLY A 311 -19.18 18.26 11.41
CA GLY A 311 -17.99 17.43 11.29
C GLY A 311 -16.69 18.15 11.65
N GLY A 312 -15.59 17.40 11.72
CA GLY A 312 -14.25 17.94 11.94
C GLY A 312 -13.74 18.78 10.75
N ALA A 313 -12.56 19.38 10.90
CA ALA A 313 -11.97 20.24 9.86
C ALA A 313 -11.88 19.57 8.48
N ARG A 314 -11.45 18.30 8.42
CA ARG A 314 -11.35 17.51 7.18
C ARG A 314 -12.72 17.24 6.54
N THR A 315 -13.73 16.90 7.33
CA THR A 315 -15.09 16.70 6.82
C THR A 315 -15.65 17.98 6.23
N ARG A 316 -15.45 19.12 6.91
CA ARG A 316 -15.86 20.42 6.35
C ARG A 316 -15.15 20.72 5.04
N ALA A 317 -13.85 20.43 4.97
CA ALA A 317 -13.09 20.65 3.76
C ALA A 317 -13.55 19.77 2.58
N PHE A 318 -13.86 18.50 2.85
CA PHE A 318 -14.43 17.60 1.84
C PHE A 318 -15.77 18.11 1.31
N GLU A 319 -16.70 18.51 2.18
CA GLU A 319 -18.01 19.02 1.73
C GLU A 319 -17.85 20.31 0.90
N ALA A 320 -16.92 21.19 1.26
CA ALA A 320 -16.61 22.39 0.48
C ALA A 320 -16.01 22.05 -0.90
N LEU A 321 -15.15 21.03 -0.99
CA LEU A 321 -14.62 20.55 -2.27
C LEU A 321 -15.72 20.04 -3.21
N THR A 322 -16.73 19.35 -2.69
CA THR A 322 -17.86 18.86 -3.52
C THR A 322 -18.62 19.98 -4.23
N GLN A 323 -18.59 21.19 -3.65
CA GLN A 323 -19.27 22.38 -4.16
C GLN A 323 -18.35 23.28 -5.01
N THR A 324 -17.03 23.04 -4.97
CA THR A 324 -16.05 23.84 -5.73
C THR A 324 -16.16 23.50 -7.20
N ASN A 325 -16.30 24.50 -8.10
CA ASN A 325 -16.36 24.20 -9.53
C ASN A 325 -14.95 23.87 -10.05
N GLY A 326 -14.87 23.14 -11.16
CA GLY A 326 -13.60 22.63 -11.68
C GLY A 326 -13.07 21.39 -10.95
N ILE A 327 -13.52 21.08 -9.72
CA ILE A 327 -13.27 19.77 -9.09
C ILE A 327 -14.16 18.71 -9.75
N ILE A 328 -13.52 17.63 -10.22
CA ILE A 328 -14.12 16.47 -10.90
C ILE A 328 -14.47 15.40 -9.87
N ALA A 329 -13.51 15.07 -8.99
CA ALA A 329 -13.68 14.12 -7.91
C ALA A 329 -12.88 14.55 -6.68
N CYS A 330 -13.27 14.05 -5.51
CA CYS A 330 -12.47 14.19 -4.29
C CYS A 330 -12.68 13.00 -3.35
N LEU A 331 -11.66 12.74 -2.54
CA LEU A 331 -11.64 11.68 -1.53
C LEU A 331 -11.12 12.24 -0.22
N MET A 332 -11.74 11.83 0.88
CA MET A 332 -11.30 12.13 2.24
C MET A 332 -11.16 10.83 3.02
N LYS A 333 -10.04 10.68 3.74
CA LYS A 333 -9.92 9.78 4.88
C LYS A 333 -9.69 10.59 6.14
N SER A 334 -10.52 10.41 7.16
CA SER A 334 -10.32 11.05 8.46
C SER A 334 -9.42 10.21 9.38
N GLN A 335 -8.99 10.80 10.49
CA GLN A 335 -8.09 10.18 11.46
C GLN A 335 -8.70 8.94 12.14
N ASP A 336 -10.01 8.94 12.34
CA ASP A 336 -10.80 7.81 12.85
C ASP A 336 -11.11 6.78 11.76
N GLY A 337 -10.51 6.92 10.57
CA GLY A 337 -10.64 6.00 9.46
C GLY A 337 -11.76 6.35 8.49
N ASN A 338 -12.78 7.13 8.84
CA ASN A 338 -13.93 7.32 7.93
C ASN A 338 -13.52 7.83 6.52
N ILE A 339 -13.93 7.07 5.49
CA ILE A 339 -13.66 7.38 4.10
C ILE A 339 -14.92 7.90 3.39
N LYS A 340 -14.76 9.00 2.65
CA LYS A 340 -15.78 9.59 1.80
C LYS A 340 -15.20 9.83 0.40
N TYR A 341 -16.03 9.60 -0.61
CA TYR A 341 -15.73 9.85 -2.01
C TYR A 341 -16.87 10.66 -2.64
N PHE A 342 -16.52 11.51 -3.60
CA PHE A 342 -17.46 12.26 -4.41
C PHE A 342 -16.90 12.43 -5.81
N GLU A 343 -17.77 12.30 -6.81
CA GLU A 343 -17.49 12.51 -8.24
C GLU A 343 -18.67 13.23 -8.87
N LYS A 344 -18.41 14.16 -9.79
CA LYS A 344 -19.43 14.96 -10.49
C LYS A 344 -19.99 14.31 -11.74
#